data_AF-X1LT44-F1
#
_entry.id   AF-X1LT44-F1
#
_cell.length_a   1.000
_cell.length_b   1.000
_cell.length_c   1.000
_cell.angle_alpha   90.00
_cell.angle_beta   90.00
_cell.angle_gamma   90.00
#
_symmetry.space_group_name_H-M   'P 1'
#
loop_
_entity.id
_entity.type
_entity.pdbx_description
1 polymer ?
#
loop_
_entity_poly.entity_id
_entity_poly.type
_entity_poly.pdbx_seq_one_letter_code
_entity_poly.pdbx_strand_id
1 'polypeptide(L)'
;IKVGIMPDHIFNPGSIGIASRSGTLTYEIAWHISNAGLGQSTCVGIGGDAIIGLDFIEILKMFKDDEETKGVVLIGEIGGSAEELAAQYIAETNYPKPVVAYIAGRLAPPGKRMGHAGAIIMGNTG
;
A
#
# COMPACT_ATOMS: atom_id res chain seq x y z
N ILE A 1 13.85 0.61 -11.89
CA ILE A 1 15.07 0.24 -11.11
C ILE A 1 14.61 -0.42 -9.82
N LYS A 2 15.22 -1.53 -9.40
CA LYS A 2 14.87 -2.22 -8.16
C LYS A 2 15.86 -1.83 -7.07
N VAL A 3 15.35 -1.41 -5.92
CA VAL A 3 16.15 -1.08 -4.73
C VAL A 3 15.59 -1.90 -3.58
N GLY A 4 16.26 -3.01 -3.24
CA GLY A 4 15.81 -3.98 -2.24
C GLY A 4 15.92 -5.43 -2.71
N ILE A 5 15.35 -6.36 -1.94
CA ILE A 5 15.40 -7.82 -2.18
C ILE A 5 14.15 -8.35 -2.89
N MET A 6 13.83 -7.74 -4.03
CA MET A 6 12.64 -8.09 -4.83
C MET A 6 12.97 -9.17 -5.87
N PRO A 7 12.27 -10.31 -5.89
CA PRO A 7 12.49 -11.37 -6.89
C PRO A 7 12.06 -10.93 -8.29
N ASP A 8 12.79 -11.34 -9.33
CA ASP A 8 12.58 -10.81 -10.67
C ASP A 8 11.30 -11.26 -11.36
N HIS A 9 10.94 -12.53 -11.22
CA HIS A 9 9.82 -13.17 -11.94
C HIS A 9 8.42 -12.72 -11.46
N ILE A 10 8.34 -11.90 -10.42
CA ILE A 10 7.06 -11.43 -9.84
C ILE A 10 6.58 -10.13 -10.49
N PHE A 11 7.51 -9.28 -10.93
CA PHE A 11 7.21 -7.93 -11.38
C PHE A 11 7.34 -7.81 -12.89
N ASN A 12 6.35 -7.21 -13.52
CA ASN A 12 6.37 -6.85 -14.93
C ASN A 12 6.10 -5.35 -15.07
N PRO A 13 6.78 -4.64 -15.98
CA PRO A 13 6.43 -3.25 -16.29
C PRO A 13 4.96 -3.12 -16.68
N GLY A 14 4.31 -2.05 -16.21
CA GLY A 14 2.90 -1.80 -16.48
C GLY A 14 2.41 -0.51 -15.86
N SER A 15 1.12 -0.43 -15.54
CA SER A 15 0.48 0.85 -15.21
C SER A 15 -0.08 0.96 -13.80
N ILE A 16 0.15 -0.02 -12.92
CA ILE A 16 -0.40 -0.02 -11.57
C ILE A 16 0.66 0.41 -10.55
N GLY A 17 0.38 1.48 -9.80
CA GLY A 17 1.17 1.90 -8.66
C GLY A 17 0.79 1.09 -7.41
N ILE A 18 1.76 0.58 -6.66
CA ILE A 18 1.53 -0.17 -5.42
C ILE A 18 2.22 0.56 -4.25
N ALA A 19 1.46 0.83 -3.18
CA ALA A 19 2.01 1.27 -1.90
C ALA A 19 1.62 0.28 -0.80
N SER A 20 2.57 -0.17 0.01
CA SER A 20 2.33 -1.27 0.95
C SER A 20 3.09 -1.18 2.27
N ARG A 21 2.42 -1.51 3.38
CA ARG A 21 3.08 -1.73 4.68
C ARG A 21 3.82 -3.07 4.74
N SER A 22 3.40 -4.06 3.95
CA SER A 22 3.89 -5.44 4.00
C SER A 22 4.68 -5.83 2.75
N GLY A 23 5.94 -6.24 2.92
CA GLY A 23 6.79 -6.70 1.82
C GLY A 23 6.23 -7.95 1.11
N THR A 24 5.76 -8.94 1.87
CA THR A 24 5.24 -10.19 1.30
C THR A 24 3.92 -9.99 0.55
N LEU A 25 3.02 -9.17 1.08
CA LEU A 25 1.77 -8.84 0.37
C LEU A 25 2.03 -8.01 -0.88
N THR A 26 3.07 -7.16 -0.88
CA THR A 26 3.51 -6.46 -2.11
C THR A 26 3.81 -7.46 -3.21
N TYR A 27 4.53 -8.54 -2.90
CA TYR A 27 4.92 -9.55 -3.89
C TYR A 27 3.73 -10.34 -4.41
N GLU A 28 2.84 -10.76 -3.51
CA GLU A 28 1.62 -11.47 -3.86
C GLU A 28 0.75 -10.63 -4.81
N ILE A 29 0.48 -9.38 -4.45
CA ILE A 29 -0.36 -8.48 -5.25
C ILE A 29 0.31 -8.12 -6.57
N ALA A 30 1.63 -7.86 -6.59
CA ALA A 30 2.37 -7.64 -7.81
C ALA A 30 2.29 -8.85 -8.75
N TRP A 31 2.40 -10.07 -8.24
CA TRP A 31 2.25 -11.29 -9.02
C TRP A 31 0.87 -11.41 -9.68
N HIS A 32 -0.21 -11.17 -8.91
CA HIS A 32 -1.58 -11.19 -9.46
C HIS A 32 -1.80 -10.12 -10.53
N ILE A 33 -1.31 -8.90 -10.29
CA ILE A 33 -1.39 -7.79 -11.27
C ILE A 33 -0.60 -8.11 -12.54
N SER A 34 0.59 -8.70 -12.40
CA SER A 34 1.43 -9.13 -13.51
C SER A 34 0.74 -10.22 -14.34
N ASN A 35 0.13 -11.21 -13.70
CA ASN A 35 -0.61 -12.28 -14.38
C ASN A 35 -1.90 -11.81 -15.04
N ALA A 36 -2.51 -10.73 -14.52
CA ALA A 36 -3.64 -10.06 -15.17
C ALA A 36 -3.21 -9.21 -16.38
N GLY A 37 -1.91 -9.14 -16.71
CA GLY A 37 -1.37 -8.39 -17.84
C GLY A 37 -1.32 -6.88 -17.63
N LEU A 38 -1.51 -6.40 -16.39
CA LEU A 38 -1.54 -4.97 -16.07
C LEU A 38 -0.15 -4.43 -15.70
N GLY A 39 0.67 -5.27 -15.04
CA GLY A 39 2.01 -4.92 -14.55
C GLY A 39 2.03 -3.73 -13.57
N GLN A 40 3.22 -3.31 -13.17
CA GLN A 40 3.42 -2.24 -12.20
C GLN A 40 4.21 -1.07 -12.82
N SER A 41 3.73 0.14 -12.58
CA SER A 41 4.50 1.37 -12.89
C SER A 41 5.59 1.55 -11.85
N THR A 42 5.22 1.49 -10.57
CA THR A 42 6.12 1.60 -9.41
C THR A 42 5.55 0.86 -8.21
N CYS A 43 6.42 0.20 -7.44
CA CYS A 43 6.08 -0.46 -6.18
C CYS A 43 6.87 0.16 -5.03
N VAL A 44 6.18 0.58 -3.97
CA VAL A 44 6.78 1.18 -2.77
C VAL A 44 6.34 0.42 -1.53
N GLY A 45 7.30 -0.18 -0.84
CA GLY A 45 7.09 -0.69 0.51
C GLY A 45 7.37 0.41 1.53
N ILE A 46 6.33 0.98 2.15
CA ILE A 46 6.46 2.02 3.18
C ILE A 46 6.89 1.46 4.54
N GLY A 47 6.71 0.15 4.73
CA GLY A 47 7.06 -0.56 5.96
C GLY A 47 5.95 -0.49 7.02
N GLY A 48 6.01 -1.43 7.97
CA GLY A 48 5.02 -1.59 9.03
C GLY A 48 5.41 -0.94 10.36
N ASP A 49 6.51 -0.19 10.40
CA ASP A 49 7.01 0.46 11.62
C ASP A 49 6.15 1.68 12.00
N ALA A 50 6.32 2.15 13.24
CA ALA A 50 5.60 3.32 13.77
C ALA A 50 6.17 4.64 13.21
N ILE A 51 7.44 4.65 12.82
CA ILE A 51 8.11 5.80 12.20
C ILE A 51 8.51 5.35 10.80
N ILE A 52 7.94 6.01 9.80
CA ILE A 52 8.17 5.73 8.39
C ILE A 52 8.71 6.97 7.70
N GLY A 53 9.37 6.78 6.55
CA GLY A 53 9.91 7.88 5.76
C GLY A 53 8.84 8.58 4.91
N LEU A 54 8.03 7.78 4.20
CA LEU A 54 6.92 8.26 3.38
C LEU A 54 5.62 7.58 3.82
N ASP A 55 4.54 8.33 3.94
CA ASP A 55 3.21 7.81 4.23
C ASP A 55 2.38 7.54 2.95
N PHE A 56 1.18 6.97 3.11
CA PHE A 56 0.30 6.70 1.97
C PHE A 56 -0.13 7.96 1.22
N ILE A 57 -0.33 9.08 1.89
CA ILE A 57 -0.77 10.33 1.25
C ILE A 57 0.35 10.90 0.39
N GLU A 58 1.59 10.86 0.87
CA GLU A 58 2.76 11.27 0.10
C GLU A 58 2.93 10.40 -1.15
N ILE A 59 2.81 9.07 -1.00
CA ILE A 59 2.87 8.17 -2.15
C ILE A 59 1.69 8.39 -3.12
N LEU A 60 0.48 8.64 -2.63
CA LEU A 60 -0.67 8.99 -3.47
C LEU A 60 -0.42 10.28 -4.26
N LYS A 61 0.22 11.30 -3.67
CA LYS A 61 0.61 12.51 -4.40
C LYS A 61 1.62 12.18 -5.50
N MET A 62 2.63 11.38 -5.21
CA MET A 62 3.61 10.95 -6.22
C MET A 62 2.96 10.15 -7.35
N PHE A 63 2.07 9.21 -7.03
CA PHE A 63 1.32 8.46 -8.03
C PHE A 63 0.36 9.31 -8.83
N LYS A 64 -0.16 10.41 -8.27
CA LYS A 64 -1.02 11.34 -9.01
C LYS A 64 -0.25 11.98 -10.17
N ASP A 65 0.99 12.39 -9.90
CA ASP A 65 1.84 13.13 -10.84
C ASP A 65 2.61 12.21 -11.81
N ASP A 66 2.70 10.91 -11.51
CA ASP A 66 3.30 9.91 -12.40
C ASP A 66 2.38 9.56 -13.58
N GLU A 67 2.75 9.92 -14.80
CA GLU A 67 1.98 9.64 -16.01
C GLU A 67 1.87 8.16 -16.35
N GLU A 68 2.80 7.30 -15.91
CA GLU A 68 2.76 5.85 -16.16
C GLU A 68 1.73 5.16 -15.26
N THR A 69 1.48 5.72 -14.07
CA THR A 69 0.48 5.20 -13.14
C THR A 69 -0.94 5.55 -13.59
N LYS A 70 -1.74 4.52 -13.90
CA LYS A 70 -3.16 4.62 -14.31
C LYS A 70 -4.15 4.10 -13.25
N GLY A 71 -3.66 3.34 -12.27
CA GLY A 71 -4.43 2.90 -11.11
C GLY A 71 -3.52 2.64 -9.93
N VAL A 72 -4.08 2.69 -8.72
CA VAL A 72 -3.30 2.55 -7.48
C VAL A 72 -3.87 1.42 -6.63
N VAL A 73 -2.96 0.62 -6.05
CA VAL A 73 -3.29 -0.36 -5.02
C VAL A 73 -2.61 0.02 -3.71
N LEU A 74 -3.41 0.17 -2.66
CA LEU A 74 -2.95 0.38 -1.29
C LEU A 74 -3.07 -0.92 -0.50
N ILE A 75 -1.99 -1.33 0.15
CA ILE A 75 -1.94 -2.53 0.98
C ILE A 75 -1.61 -2.10 2.40
N GLY A 76 -2.66 -1.96 3.21
CA GLY A 76 -2.58 -1.56 4.60
C GLY A 76 -2.67 -2.73 5.57
N GLU A 77 -2.59 -2.40 6.85
CA GLU A 77 -2.75 -3.32 7.98
C GLU A 77 -3.41 -2.55 9.12
N ILE A 78 -4.24 -3.24 9.90
CA ILE A 78 -4.82 -2.67 11.13
C ILE A 78 -3.78 -2.00 12.04
N GLY A 79 -4.24 -0.96 12.75
CA GLY A 79 -3.45 -0.22 13.73
C GLY A 79 -2.87 1.09 13.20
N GLY A 80 -3.03 2.16 13.99
CA GLY A 80 -2.81 3.53 13.54
C GLY A 80 -3.99 4.06 12.73
N SER A 81 -3.80 5.17 12.02
CA SER A 81 -4.84 5.87 11.25
C SER A 81 -4.44 6.16 9.79
N ALA A 82 -3.32 5.58 9.32
CA ALA A 82 -2.76 5.93 8.02
C ALA A 82 -3.72 5.61 6.87
N GLU A 83 -4.40 4.47 6.95
CA GLU A 83 -5.41 3.99 6.00
C GLU A 83 -6.65 4.90 5.98
N GLU A 84 -7.13 5.32 7.15
CA GLU A 84 -8.27 6.23 7.29
C GLU A 84 -7.95 7.62 6.73
N LEU A 85 -6.76 8.14 7.04
CA LEU A 85 -6.27 9.41 6.52
C LEU A 85 -6.10 9.37 5.00
N ALA A 86 -5.60 8.25 4.45
CA ALA A 86 -5.51 8.06 3.00
C ALA A 86 -6.91 8.04 2.36
N ALA A 87 -7.89 7.34 2.97
CA ALA A 87 -9.27 7.32 2.49
C ALA A 87 -9.91 8.72 2.51
N GLN A 88 -9.71 9.48 3.60
CA GLN A 88 -10.16 10.85 3.71
C GLN A 88 -9.53 11.74 2.62
N TYR A 89 -8.22 11.65 2.43
CA TYR A 89 -7.52 12.38 1.38
C TYR A 89 -8.07 12.07 -0.03
N ILE A 90 -8.33 10.80 -0.33
CA ILE A 90 -8.90 10.38 -1.62
C ILE A 90 -10.27 11.02 -1.85
N ALA A 91 -11.14 11.00 -0.82
CA ALA A 91 -12.49 11.57 -0.89
C ALA A 91 -12.48 13.09 -1.02
N GLU A 92 -11.71 13.79 -0.19
CA GLU A 92 -11.67 15.26 -0.14
C GLU A 92 -11.05 15.88 -1.39
N THR A 93 -10.07 15.20 -2.00
CA THR A 93 -9.36 15.72 -3.18
C THR A 93 -10.00 15.32 -4.51
N ASN A 94 -11.06 14.50 -4.49
CA ASN A 94 -11.60 13.85 -5.67
C ASN A 94 -10.48 13.22 -6.52
N TYR A 95 -9.72 12.32 -5.87
CA TYR A 95 -8.47 11.81 -6.41
C TYR A 95 -8.65 11.24 -7.84
N PRO A 96 -7.81 11.64 -8.82
CA PRO A 96 -8.14 11.49 -10.24
C PRO A 96 -7.92 10.08 -10.80
N LYS A 97 -7.28 9.18 -10.04
CA LYS A 97 -6.94 7.82 -10.47
C LYS A 97 -7.72 6.80 -9.65
N PRO A 98 -8.18 5.69 -10.24
CA PRO A 98 -8.87 4.64 -9.48
C PRO A 98 -7.94 4.05 -8.41
N VAL A 99 -8.46 3.91 -7.19
CA VAL A 99 -7.74 3.35 -6.04
C VAL A 99 -8.48 2.12 -5.52
N VAL A 100 -7.76 1.03 -5.32
CA VAL A 100 -8.22 -0.17 -4.63
C VAL A 100 -7.38 -0.36 -3.38
N ALA A 101 -8.01 -0.68 -2.25
CA ALA A 101 -7.32 -0.91 -0.99
C ALA A 101 -7.64 -2.29 -0.41
N TYR A 102 -6.60 -2.95 0.12
CA TYR A 102 -6.74 -4.14 0.95
C TYR A 102 -6.13 -3.86 2.33
N ILE A 103 -6.93 -4.02 3.38
CA ILE A 103 -6.50 -3.81 4.77
C ILE A 103 -6.43 -5.16 5.48
N ALA A 104 -5.21 -5.60 5.81
CA ALA A 104 -4.98 -6.87 6.48
C ALA A 104 -5.30 -6.81 7.99
N GLY A 105 -5.64 -7.96 8.58
CA GLY A 105 -5.74 -8.13 10.04
C GLY A 105 -7.11 -7.86 10.65
N ARG A 106 -8.19 -7.79 9.85
CA ARG A 106 -9.58 -7.63 10.32
C ARG A 106 -10.03 -8.63 11.41
N LEU A 107 -9.44 -9.84 11.44
CA LEU A 107 -9.76 -10.88 12.43
C LEU A 107 -8.79 -10.92 13.62
N ALA A 108 -7.96 -9.89 13.78
CA ALA A 108 -7.01 -9.85 14.88
C ALA A 108 -7.76 -9.76 16.22
N PRO A 109 -7.37 -10.59 17.21
CA PRO A 109 -7.96 -10.52 18.54
C PRO A 109 -7.58 -9.19 19.23
N PRO A 110 -8.50 -8.59 20.02
CA PRO A 110 -8.22 -7.37 20.76
C PRO A 110 -6.97 -7.51 21.65
N GLY A 111 -6.16 -6.45 21.70
CA GLY A 111 -4.98 -6.40 22.57
C GLY A 111 -3.79 -7.24 22.10
N LYS A 112 -3.84 -7.84 20.90
CA LYS A 112 -2.65 -8.45 20.30
C LYS A 112 -1.93 -7.52 19.35
N ARG A 113 -0.61 -7.42 19.55
CA ARG A 113 0.32 -6.83 18.59
C ARG A 113 0.52 -7.81 17.44
N MET A 114 0.30 -7.36 16.20
CA MET A 114 0.65 -8.14 15.01
C MET A 114 2.16 -8.02 14.72
N GLY A 115 2.66 -8.79 13.75
CA GLY A 115 4.10 -8.93 13.49
C GLY A 115 4.82 -7.62 13.15
N HIS A 116 4.13 -6.64 12.58
CA HIS A 116 4.69 -5.32 12.30
C HIS A 116 4.64 -4.40 13.52
N ALA A 117 5.72 -3.65 13.75
CA ALA A 117 5.93 -2.91 14.99
C ALA A 117 4.87 -1.83 15.26
N GLY A 118 4.22 -1.29 14.22
CA GLY A 118 3.19 -0.25 14.28
C GLY A 118 1.74 -0.74 14.36
N ALA A 119 1.48 -2.05 14.32
CA ALA A 119 0.12 -2.59 14.42
C ALA A 119 -0.40 -2.55 15.88
N ILE A 120 -0.69 -1.35 16.37
CA ILE A 120 -1.32 -1.10 17.67
C ILE A 120 -2.72 -0.52 17.40
N ILE A 121 -3.74 -1.28 17.74
CA ILE A 121 -5.14 -0.82 17.69
C ILE A 121 -5.38 0.08 18.92
N MET A 122 -5.70 1.36 18.71
CA MET A 122 -6.02 2.31 19.78
C MET A 122 -7.46 2.80 19.65
N GLY A 123 -8.37 2.28 20.49
CA GLY A 123 -9.74 2.78 20.59
C GLY A 123 -10.61 2.49 19.37
N ASN A 124 -11.22 3.52 18.78
CA ASN A 124 -12.09 3.44 17.59
C ASN A 124 -11.34 3.66 16.26
N THR A 125 -10.02 3.72 16.30
CA THR A 125 -9.15 4.06 15.16
C THR A 125 -8.22 2.87 14.89
N GLY A 126 -8.19 2.43 13.63
CA GLY A 126 -7.33 1.34 13.15
C GLY A 126 -7.97 -0.01 12.92
#